data_AF-A0A6I5A0I7-F1
#
_entry.id   AF-A0A6I5A0I7-F1
#
_cell.length_a   1.000
_cell.length_b   1.000
_cell.length_c   1.000
_cell.angle_alpha   90.00
_cell.angle_beta   90.00
_cell.angle_gamma   90.00
#
_symmetry.space_group_name_H-M   'P 1'
#
loop_
_entity.id
_entity.type
_entity.pdbx_description
1 polymer ?
#
loop_
_entity_poly.entity_id
_entity_poly.type
_entity_poly.pdbx_seq_one_letter_code
_entity_poly.pdbx_strand_id
1 'polypeptide(L)'
;MGDLVHVLLHFLVGASISYLLFNKDFVSISKRLTVYLFGGIVAVSPDIPKFFGYLFGHSIFYVLLMGLCFTPVFRIVNKDFSFWKTWIIFSITVLIGHIYIDYIGNGIALLFPIVKKDFNFHIIPSLDLMIITTLFTTLIIGLFHNKSKGIILLGALIISLYFCLLTASKIQLEHTLREKFNNYEIELLLTYPNSNDFGEWSFQVRTNEFWVRGSSSIYKSGIRIKSERDADS
;
A
#
# COMPACT_ATOMS: atom_id res chain seq x y z
N MET A 1 -0.35 -16.51 6.66
CA MET A 1 0.97 -15.97 6.26
C MET A 1 0.83 -14.61 5.54
N GLY A 2 -0.18 -14.41 4.68
CA GLY A 2 -0.43 -13.14 3.99
C GLY A 2 -0.62 -11.93 4.91
N ASP A 3 -1.40 -12.06 6.00
CA ASP A 3 -1.66 -10.94 6.91
C ASP A 3 -0.40 -10.40 7.61
N LEU A 4 0.55 -11.28 7.96
CA LEU A 4 1.80 -10.88 8.60
C LEU A 4 2.70 -10.08 7.66
N VAL A 5 2.76 -10.49 6.39
CA VAL A 5 3.53 -9.79 5.35
C VAL A 5 2.92 -8.42 5.07
N HIS A 6 1.59 -8.34 5.05
CA HIS A 6 0.87 -7.09 4.84
C HIS A 6 1.09 -6.10 5.99
N VAL A 7 1.00 -6.57 7.24
CA VAL A 7 1.36 -5.79 8.43
C VAL A 7 2.82 -5.33 8.40
N LEU A 8 3.74 -6.19 7.95
CA LEU A 8 5.14 -5.82 7.78
C LEU A 8 5.31 -4.70 6.74
N LEU A 9 4.59 -4.76 5.61
CA LEU A 9 4.63 -3.69 4.62
C LEU A 9 4.18 -2.35 5.20
N HIS A 10 3.04 -2.32 5.92
CA HIS A 10 2.58 -1.11 6.61
C HIS A 10 3.63 -0.59 7.59
N PHE A 11 4.24 -1.48 8.37
CA PHE A 11 5.28 -1.11 9.32
C PHE A 11 6.48 -0.46 8.61
N LEU A 12 6.99 -1.07 7.55
CA LEU A 12 8.16 -0.57 6.81
C LEU A 12 7.88 0.76 6.11
N VAL A 13 6.71 0.91 5.51
CA VAL A 13 6.28 2.18 4.89
C VAL A 13 6.13 3.26 5.95
N GLY A 14 5.48 2.94 7.08
CA GLY A 14 5.28 3.87 8.19
C GLY A 14 6.59 4.35 8.82
N ALA A 15 7.53 3.43 9.06
CA ALA A 15 8.88 3.74 9.52
C ALA A 15 9.61 4.67 8.55
N SER A 16 9.49 4.42 7.25
CA SER A 16 10.14 5.23 6.21
C SER A 16 9.56 6.65 6.13
N ILE A 17 8.23 6.79 6.09
CA ILE A 17 7.55 8.10 6.02
C ILE A 17 7.88 8.93 7.24
N SER A 18 7.68 8.37 8.44
CA SER A 18 7.93 9.10 9.69
C SER A 18 9.37 9.62 9.74
N TYR A 19 10.34 8.78 9.37
CA TYR A 19 11.74 9.18 9.33
C TYR A 19 12.02 10.32 8.34
N LEU A 20 11.49 10.23 7.12
CA LEU A 20 11.67 11.26 6.10
C LEU A 20 11.08 12.61 6.54
N LEU A 21 9.91 12.58 7.18
CA LEU A 21 9.18 13.77 7.60
C LEU A 21 9.70 14.37 8.90
N PHE A 22 10.25 13.56 9.79
CA PHE A 22 11.00 14.06 10.93
C PHE A 22 12.31 14.69 10.45
N ASN A 23 12.23 15.97 10.10
CA ASN A 23 13.34 16.78 9.63
C ASN A 23 14.37 17.06 10.74
N LYS A 24 15.12 16.04 11.15
CA LYS A 24 16.29 16.12 12.04
C LYS A 24 17.32 15.12 11.56
N ASP A 25 18.56 15.56 11.41
CA ASP A 25 19.70 14.67 11.25
C ASP A 25 19.95 13.98 12.60
N PHE A 26 19.31 12.82 12.77
CA PHE A 26 19.43 12.05 13.99
C PHE A 26 20.87 11.57 14.16
N VAL A 27 21.60 12.17 15.08
CA VAL A 27 22.98 11.78 15.39
C VAL A 27 23.03 10.41 16.09
N SER A 28 22.06 10.11 16.95
CA SER A 28 22.02 8.85 17.71
C SER A 28 21.17 7.77 17.04
N ILE A 29 21.72 6.56 16.94
CA ILE A 29 21.03 5.35 16.49
C ILE A 29 19.76 5.09 17.31
N SER A 30 19.80 5.33 18.62
CA SER A 30 18.63 5.15 19.50
C SER A 30 17.46 6.03 19.07
N LYS A 31 17.70 7.32 18.75
CA LYS A 31 16.65 8.21 18.25
C LYS A 31 16.09 7.76 16.89
N ARG A 32 16.96 7.27 15.99
CA ARG A 32 16.53 6.71 14.70
C ARG A 32 15.62 5.50 14.88
N LEU A 33 16.04 4.58 15.74
CA LEU A 33 15.28 3.37 16.05
C LEU A 33 13.92 3.72 16.67
N THR A 34 13.86 4.68 17.59
CA THR A 34 12.58 5.11 18.17
C THR A 34 11.65 5.70 17.11
N VAL A 35 12.16 6.51 16.17
CA VAL A 35 11.34 7.04 15.08
C VAL A 35 10.83 5.92 14.18
N TYR A 36 11.68 4.96 13.77
CA TYR A 36 11.25 3.81 12.97
C TYR A 36 10.18 2.99 13.68
N LEU A 37 10.39 2.64 14.95
CA LEU A 37 9.46 1.83 15.73
C LEU A 37 8.10 2.53 15.86
N PHE A 38 8.08 3.80 16.27
CA PHE A 38 6.83 4.53 16.41
C PHE A 38 6.15 4.75 15.05
N GLY A 39 6.89 5.10 14.00
CA GLY A 39 6.31 5.24 12.67
C GLY A 39 5.67 3.97 12.15
N GLY A 40 6.34 2.83 12.32
CA GLY A 40 5.82 1.53 11.93
C GLY A 40 4.60 1.12 12.75
N ILE A 41 4.64 1.27 14.08
CA ILE A 41 3.50 0.95 14.95
C ILE A 41 2.30 1.85 14.62
N VAL A 42 2.52 3.14 14.40
CA VAL A 42 1.47 4.10 14.01
C VAL A 42 0.79 3.65 12.72
N ALA A 43 1.54 3.25 11.70
CA ALA A 43 0.98 2.75 10.45
C ALA A 43 0.24 1.41 10.59
N VAL A 44 0.64 0.53 11.51
CA VAL A 44 -0.06 -0.74 11.76
C VAL A 44 -1.29 -0.56 12.65
N SER A 45 -1.33 0.47 13.48
CA SER A 45 -2.37 0.66 14.49
C SER A 45 -3.82 0.61 13.99
N PRO A 46 -4.16 1.05 12.75
CA PRO A 46 -5.51 0.91 12.23
C PRO A 46 -6.01 -0.52 12.02
N ASP A 47 -5.11 -1.51 11.96
CA ASP A 47 -5.48 -2.93 11.90
C ASP A 47 -5.93 -3.46 13.27
N ILE A 48 -5.55 -2.81 14.37
CA ILE A 48 -5.92 -3.28 15.72
C ILE A 48 -7.45 -3.34 15.88
N PRO A 49 -8.23 -2.27 15.58
CA PRO A 49 -9.70 -2.34 15.60
C PRO A 49 -10.31 -3.41 14.69
N LYS A 50 -9.65 -3.73 13.57
CA LYS A 50 -10.12 -4.73 12.60
C LYS A 50 -10.22 -6.11 13.21
N PHE A 51 -9.29 -6.48 14.10
CA PHE A 51 -9.35 -7.75 14.85
C PHE A 51 -10.58 -7.86 15.78
N PHE A 52 -11.20 -6.73 16.12
CA PHE A 52 -12.43 -6.67 16.91
C PHE A 52 -13.68 -6.47 16.04
N GLY A 53 -13.56 -6.51 14.71
CA GLY A 53 -14.67 -6.33 13.78
C GLY A 53 -15.01 -4.87 13.46
N TYR A 54 -14.19 -3.91 13.90
CA TYR A 54 -14.42 -2.49 13.66
C TYR A 54 -13.58 -1.95 12.50
N LEU A 55 -14.25 -1.38 11.48
CA LEU A 55 -13.60 -0.82 10.29
C LEU A 55 -13.18 0.65 10.43
N PHE A 56 -13.33 1.26 11.62
CA PHE A 56 -13.03 2.69 11.82
C PHE A 56 -11.58 3.06 11.47
N GLY A 57 -10.62 2.16 11.73
CA GLY A 57 -9.20 2.40 11.40
C GLY A 57 -8.93 2.53 9.89
N HIS A 58 -9.77 1.92 9.06
CA HIS A 58 -9.62 1.90 7.60
C HIS A 58 -10.31 3.10 6.92
N SER A 59 -10.77 4.07 7.69
CA SER A 59 -11.46 5.26 7.19
C SER A 59 -10.58 6.51 7.30
N ILE A 60 -10.65 7.36 6.28
CA ILE A 60 -9.90 8.62 6.23
C ILE A 60 -10.27 9.57 7.38
N PHE A 61 -11.50 9.48 7.91
CA PHE A 61 -11.97 10.35 8.99
C PHE A 61 -11.23 10.12 10.32
N TYR A 62 -10.70 8.91 10.54
CA TYR A 62 -10.03 8.56 11.78
C TYR A 62 -8.51 8.74 11.73
N VAL A 63 -7.94 9.10 10.57
CA VAL A 63 -6.49 9.30 10.38
C VAL A 63 -5.90 10.28 11.39
N LEU A 64 -6.53 11.46 11.53
CA LEU A 64 -6.06 12.49 12.46
C LEU A 64 -6.16 12.03 13.92
N LEU A 65 -7.22 11.29 14.26
CA LEU A 65 -7.42 10.77 15.61
C LEU A 65 -6.35 9.71 15.95
N MET A 66 -6.05 8.81 15.01
CA MET A 66 -5.00 7.80 15.20
C MET A 66 -3.64 8.47 15.40
N GLY A 67 -3.28 9.46 14.59
CA GLY A 67 -2.05 10.22 14.79
C GLY A 67 -2.01 10.91 16.16
N LEU A 68 -3.15 11.40 16.66
CA LEU A 68 -3.25 12.07 17.95
C LEU A 68 -2.97 11.10 19.10
N CYS A 69 -3.50 9.88 19.07
CA CYS A 69 -3.32 8.88 20.12
C CYS A 69 -1.84 8.53 20.39
N PHE A 70 -1.01 8.46 19.34
CA PHE A 70 0.41 8.10 19.48
C PHE A 70 1.32 9.29 19.82
N THR A 71 0.87 10.52 19.59
CA THR A 71 1.69 11.73 19.76
C THR A 71 2.15 11.94 21.22
N PRO A 72 1.27 11.87 22.24
CA PRO A 72 1.69 11.99 23.64
C PRO A 72 2.73 10.94 24.03
N VAL A 73 2.50 9.67 23.64
CA VAL A 73 3.38 8.54 23.97
C VAL A 73 4.77 8.74 23.38
N PHE A 74 4.85 9.14 22.10
CA PHE A 74 6.13 9.42 21.46
C PHE A 74 6.89 10.56 22.15
N ARG A 75 6.20 11.62 22.56
CA ARG A 75 6.82 12.80 23.19
C ARG A 75 7.28 12.56 24.62
N ILE A 76 6.69 11.61 25.34
CA ILE A 76 7.20 11.17 26.65
C ILE A 76 8.64 10.64 26.49
N VAL A 77 8.88 9.87 25.42
CA VAL A 77 10.20 9.30 25.10
C VAL A 77 11.11 10.33 24.40
N ASN A 78 10.55 11.19 23.55
CA ASN A 78 11.29 12.15 22.71
C ASN A 78 10.81 13.59 22.93
N LYS A 79 11.28 14.21 24.01
CA LYS A 79 10.85 15.55 24.43
C LYS A 79 11.21 16.67 23.45
N ASP A 80 12.24 16.47 22.62
CA ASP A 80 12.77 17.48 21.68
C ASP A 80 11.83 17.78 20.49
N PHE A 81 10.70 17.09 20.37
CA PHE A 81 9.78 17.25 19.23
C PHE A 81 8.54 18.05 19.63
N SER A 82 8.14 18.96 18.72
CA SER A 82 6.90 19.71 18.84
C SER A 82 5.69 18.79 18.71
N PHE A 83 4.69 18.99 19.57
CA PHE A 83 3.42 18.24 19.56
C PHE A 83 2.73 18.28 18.21
N TRP A 84 2.47 19.49 17.70
CA TRP A 84 1.77 19.69 16.43
C TRP A 84 2.51 19.05 15.25
N LYS A 85 3.85 19.17 15.23
CA LYS A 85 4.68 18.53 14.20
C LYS A 85 4.57 17.01 14.27
N THR A 86 4.70 16.41 15.46
CA THR A 86 4.57 14.95 15.64
C THR A 86 3.19 14.46 15.24
N TRP A 87 2.12 15.16 15.64
CA TRP A 87 0.75 14.79 15.31
C TRP A 87 0.48 14.77 13.81
N ILE A 88 0.90 15.81 13.09
CA ILE A 88 0.76 15.87 11.64
C ILE A 88 1.59 14.78 10.97
N ILE A 89 2.84 14.56 11.41
CA ILE A 89 3.69 13.51 10.84
C ILE A 89 3.04 12.14 11.02
N PHE A 90 2.56 11.80 12.22
CA PHE A 90 1.89 10.53 12.47
C PHE A 90 0.58 10.39 11.71
N SER A 91 -0.18 11.48 11.55
CA SER A 91 -1.38 11.47 10.72
C SER A 91 -1.05 11.16 9.25
N ILE A 92 0.00 11.79 8.70
CA ILE A 92 0.49 11.49 7.34
C ILE A 92 1.01 10.04 7.26
N THR A 93 1.69 9.56 8.31
CA THR A 93 2.15 8.17 8.41
C THR A 93 0.98 7.18 8.37
N VAL A 94 -0.13 7.44 9.05
CA VAL A 94 -1.35 6.61 8.95
C VAL A 94 -1.96 6.73 7.55
N LEU A 95 -2.09 7.94 7.02
CA LEU A 95 -2.71 8.18 5.71
C LEU A 95 -1.97 7.45 4.59
N ILE A 96 -0.64 7.59 4.52
CA ILE A 96 0.13 6.99 3.44
C ILE A 96 0.50 5.56 3.79
N GLY A 97 0.99 5.31 5.01
CA GLY A 97 1.51 4.00 5.42
C GLY A 97 0.45 2.93 5.62
N HIS A 98 -0.80 3.31 5.89
CA HIS A 98 -1.92 2.40 6.02
C HIS A 98 -2.97 2.62 4.93
N ILE A 99 -3.65 3.77 4.95
CA ILE A 99 -4.84 4.00 4.10
C ILE A 99 -4.50 3.87 2.61
N TYR A 100 -3.44 4.52 2.16
CA TYR A 100 -3.02 4.48 0.75
C TYR A 100 -2.51 3.09 0.34
N ILE A 101 -1.69 2.43 1.19
CA ILE A 101 -1.18 1.07 0.92
C ILE A 101 -2.33 0.06 0.80
N ASP A 102 -3.32 0.14 1.69
CA ASP A 102 -4.50 -0.72 1.61
C ASP A 102 -5.31 -0.44 0.35
N TYR A 103 -5.54 0.83 0.01
CA TYR A 103 -6.23 1.19 -1.22
C TYR A 103 -5.60 0.57 -2.46
N ILE A 104 -4.26 0.57 -2.58
CA ILE A 104 -3.56 0.01 -3.75
C ILE A 104 -3.30 -1.50 -3.67
N GLY A 105 -3.52 -2.13 -2.52
CA GLY A 105 -3.27 -3.55 -2.26
C GLY A 105 -4.54 -4.34 -2.00
N ASN A 106 -5.06 -4.26 -0.78
CA ASN A 106 -6.14 -5.13 -0.30
C ASN A 106 -7.55 -4.55 -0.44
N GLY A 107 -7.66 -3.26 -0.74
CA GLY A 107 -8.90 -2.50 -0.67
C GLY A 107 -9.17 -1.94 0.72
N ILE A 108 -9.98 -0.88 0.77
CA ILE A 108 -10.20 -0.14 2.00
C ILE A 108 -11.59 0.49 2.09
N ALA A 109 -12.15 0.50 3.30
CA ALA A 109 -13.40 1.17 3.65
C ALA A 109 -13.22 2.70 3.82
N LEU A 110 -12.71 3.35 2.77
CA LEU A 110 -12.18 4.72 2.80
C LEU A 110 -13.12 5.76 3.43
N LEU A 111 -14.42 5.66 3.14
CA LEU A 111 -15.45 6.61 3.53
C LEU A 111 -16.39 6.07 4.63
N PHE A 112 -16.00 5.02 5.34
CA PHE A 112 -16.80 4.48 6.45
C PHE A 112 -16.89 5.51 7.60
N PRO A 113 -18.06 5.69 8.26
CA PRO A 113 -19.29 4.91 8.14
C PRO A 113 -20.29 5.44 7.09
N ILE A 114 -19.96 6.51 6.36
CA ILE A 114 -20.88 7.14 5.39
C ILE A 114 -21.17 6.18 4.22
N VAL A 115 -20.12 5.53 3.70
CA VAL A 115 -20.24 4.54 2.61
C VAL A 115 -19.68 3.21 3.09
N LYS A 116 -20.46 2.13 2.93
CA LYS A 116 -20.10 0.75 3.33
C LYS A 116 -19.49 -0.06 2.17
N LYS A 117 -18.88 0.61 1.20
CA LYS A 117 -18.25 0.00 0.03
C LYS A 117 -16.73 0.08 0.17
N ASP A 118 -16.06 -1.01 -0.20
CA ASP A 118 -14.61 -1.02 -0.30
C ASP A 118 -14.14 -0.38 -1.60
N PHE A 119 -13.14 0.49 -1.48
CA PHE A 119 -12.44 1.12 -2.59
C PHE A 119 -11.12 0.38 -2.77
N ASN A 120 -10.82 -0.03 -4.00
CA ASN A 120 -9.55 -0.68 -4.30
C ASN A 120 -9.01 -0.25 -5.66
N PHE A 121 -7.70 -0.18 -5.74
CA PHE A 121 -6.94 -0.05 -6.98
C PHE A 121 -5.80 -1.07 -6.94
N HIS A 122 -6.18 -2.35 -6.85
CA HIS A 122 -5.29 -3.49 -6.60
C HIS A 122 -4.16 -3.57 -7.65
N ILE A 123 -2.99 -3.03 -7.32
CA ILE A 123 -1.77 -3.03 -8.15
C ILE A 123 -0.63 -3.77 -7.48
N ILE A 124 -0.61 -3.84 -6.14
CA ILE A 124 0.42 -4.58 -5.40
C ILE A 124 -0.11 -5.93 -4.92
N PRO A 125 0.61 -7.04 -5.11
CA PRO A 125 0.28 -8.30 -4.46
C PRO A 125 0.55 -8.19 -2.96
N SER A 126 -0.11 -9.04 -2.16
CA SER A 126 0.10 -9.07 -0.69
C SER A 126 1.54 -9.40 -0.29
N LEU A 127 2.32 -10.05 -1.17
CA LEU A 127 3.76 -10.30 -1.01
C LEU A 127 4.53 -9.72 -2.20
N ASP A 128 4.78 -8.41 -2.17
CA ASP A 128 5.68 -7.78 -3.13
C ASP A 128 7.10 -7.69 -2.56
N LEU A 129 7.93 -8.67 -2.94
CA LEU A 129 9.31 -8.76 -2.47
C LEU A 129 10.16 -7.55 -2.89
N MET A 130 9.86 -6.90 -4.03
CA MET A 130 10.63 -5.74 -4.48
C MET A 130 10.44 -4.57 -3.51
N ILE A 131 9.19 -4.30 -3.10
CA ILE A 131 8.88 -3.23 -2.15
C ILE A 131 9.48 -3.54 -0.78
N ILE A 132 9.21 -4.75 -0.26
CA ILE A 132 9.61 -5.14 1.09
C ILE A 132 11.13 -5.12 1.23
N THR A 133 11.86 -5.73 0.28
CA THR A 133 13.33 -5.77 0.33
C THR A 133 13.93 -4.38 0.17
N THR A 134 13.39 -3.52 -0.70
CA THR A 134 13.86 -2.13 -0.87
C THR A 134 13.68 -1.32 0.42
N LEU A 135 12.50 -1.34 1.04
CA LEU A 135 12.25 -0.62 2.28
C LEU A 135 13.10 -1.17 3.43
N PHE A 136 13.14 -2.49 3.58
CA PHE A 136 13.90 -3.14 4.65
C PHE A 136 15.40 -2.81 4.55
N THR A 137 15.96 -2.92 3.35
CA THR A 137 17.38 -2.62 3.08
C THR A 137 17.69 -1.15 3.35
N THR A 138 16.85 -0.23 2.88
CA THR A 138 17.08 1.22 3.05
C THR A 138 16.92 1.66 4.50
N LEU A 139 16.02 1.06 5.27
CA LEU A 139 15.89 1.30 6.72
C LEU A 139 17.09 0.76 7.50
N ILE A 140 17.59 -0.44 7.18
CA ILE A 140 18.78 -1.02 7.82
C ILE A 140 20.01 -0.15 7.54
N ILE A 141 20.28 0.16 6.26
CA ILE A 141 21.42 1.02 5.91
C ILE A 141 21.24 2.42 6.54
N GLY A 142 20.03 2.96 6.50
CA GLY A 142 19.69 4.24 7.11
C GLY A 142 19.87 4.25 8.64
N LEU A 143 19.73 3.11 9.32
CA LEU A 143 19.98 3.02 10.76
C LEU A 143 21.44 3.33 11.08
N PHE A 144 22.37 2.79 10.29
CA PHE A 144 23.82 2.86 10.56
C PHE A 144 24.55 4.00 9.84
N HIS A 145 23.95 4.65 8.84
CA HIS A 145 24.63 5.67 8.02
C HIS A 145 24.21 7.10 8.36
N ASN A 146 25.14 8.06 8.36
CA ASN A 146 24.85 9.48 8.63
C ASN A 146 24.03 10.21 7.55
N LYS A 147 23.89 9.65 6.35
CA LYS A 147 23.10 10.20 5.23
C LYS A 147 21.80 9.41 5.02
N SER A 148 21.33 8.78 6.10
CA SER A 148 20.14 7.93 6.17
C SER A 148 18.91 8.48 5.45
N LYS A 149 18.62 9.78 5.59
CA LYS A 149 17.47 10.43 4.95
C LYS A 149 17.54 10.32 3.43
N GLY A 150 18.73 10.53 2.85
CA GLY A 150 18.94 10.39 1.40
C GLY A 150 18.79 8.93 0.93
N ILE A 151 19.22 7.97 1.74
CA ILE A 151 19.11 6.53 1.44
C ILE A 151 17.66 6.07 1.44
N ILE A 152 16.89 6.48 2.46
CA ILE A 152 15.45 6.17 2.55
C ILE A 152 14.68 6.89 1.44
N LEU A 153 15.05 8.13 1.12
CA LEU A 153 14.43 8.88 0.02
C LEU A 153 14.67 8.19 -1.32
N LEU A 154 15.89 7.70 -1.57
CA LEU A 154 16.20 6.91 -2.76
C LEU A 154 15.35 5.63 -2.83
N GLY A 155 15.20 4.92 -1.71
CA GLY A 155 14.29 3.77 -1.63
C GLY A 155 12.84 4.11 -1.98
N ALA A 156 12.32 5.20 -1.39
CA ALA A 156 10.97 5.69 -1.67
C ALA A 156 10.79 6.09 -3.15
N LEU A 157 11.80 6.70 -3.77
CA LEU A 157 11.80 7.03 -5.20
C LEU A 157 11.76 5.77 -6.08
N ILE A 158 12.56 4.76 -5.77
CA ILE A 158 12.55 3.48 -6.49
C ILE A 158 11.16 2.84 -6.43
N ILE A 159 10.55 2.80 -5.24
CA ILE A 159 9.21 2.23 -5.05
C ILE A 159 8.15 3.06 -5.77
N SER A 160 8.25 4.39 -5.73
CA SER A 160 7.32 5.26 -6.44
C SER A 160 7.39 5.05 -7.96
N LEU A 161 8.59 4.90 -8.52
CA LEU A 161 8.77 4.57 -9.94
C LEU A 161 8.17 3.20 -10.27
N TYR A 162 8.38 2.22 -9.40
CA TYR A 162 7.79 0.90 -9.53
C TYR A 162 6.25 0.95 -9.51
N PHE A 163 5.62 1.74 -8.62
CA PHE A 163 4.17 1.95 -8.63
C PHE A 163 3.67 2.63 -9.90
N CYS A 164 4.40 3.60 -10.44
CA CYS A 164 4.06 4.21 -11.72
C CYS A 164 4.07 3.17 -12.85
N LEU A 165 5.07 2.28 -12.89
CA LEU A 165 5.16 1.20 -13.88
C LEU A 165 3.98 0.21 -13.75
N LEU A 166 3.67 -0.23 -12.52
CA LEU A 166 2.53 -1.10 -12.26
C LEU A 166 1.20 -0.46 -12.67
N THR A 167 1.01 0.81 -12.32
CA THR A 167 -0.20 1.58 -12.66
C THR A 167 -0.35 1.72 -14.16
N ALA A 168 0.72 2.11 -14.88
CA ALA A 168 0.71 2.23 -16.33
C ALA A 168 0.40 0.88 -17.00
N SER A 169 1.03 -0.20 -16.54
CA SER A 169 0.80 -1.56 -17.05
C SER A 169 -0.65 -2.02 -16.83
N LYS A 170 -1.24 -1.75 -15.65
CA LYS A 170 -2.64 -2.05 -15.36
C LYS A 170 -3.61 -1.27 -16.26
N ILE A 171 -3.40 0.04 -16.41
CA ILE A 171 -4.23 0.89 -17.27
C ILE A 171 -4.16 0.41 -18.73
N GLN A 172 -2.95 0.08 -19.21
CA GLN A 172 -2.76 -0.44 -20.56
C GLN A 172 -3.50 -1.78 -20.76
N LEU A 173 -3.44 -2.68 -19.78
CA LEU A 173 -4.16 -3.96 -19.83
C LEU A 173 -5.68 -3.74 -19.88
N GLU A 174 -6.22 -2.91 -18.98
CA GLU A 174 -7.64 -2.61 -18.94
C GLU A 174 -8.13 -1.97 -20.25
N HIS A 175 -7.34 -1.08 -20.83
CA HIS A 175 -7.63 -0.50 -22.13
C HIS A 175 -7.64 -1.56 -23.24
N THR A 176 -6.60 -2.42 -23.30
CA THR A 176 -6.51 -3.52 -24.28
C THR A 176 -7.69 -4.50 -24.16
N LEU A 177 -8.12 -4.82 -22.94
CA LEU A 177 -9.27 -5.68 -22.71
C LEU A 177 -10.58 -5.03 -23.17
N ARG A 178 -10.76 -3.73 -22.90
CA ARG A 178 -11.93 -2.98 -23.37
C ARG A 178 -11.99 -2.89 -24.89
N GLU A 179 -10.85 -2.69 -25.55
CA GLU A 179 -10.78 -2.71 -27.02
C GLU A 179 -11.08 -4.10 -27.59
N LYS A 180 -10.49 -5.16 -27.00
CA LYS A 180 -10.69 -6.53 -27.47
C LYS A 180 -12.14 -7.02 -27.36
N PHE A 181 -12.84 -6.59 -26.32
CA PHE A 181 -14.23 -6.99 -26.04
C PHE A 181 -15.24 -5.87 -26.32
N ASN A 182 -14.88 -4.88 -27.13
CA ASN A 182 -15.71 -3.71 -27.43
C ASN A 182 -17.06 -4.04 -28.10
N ASN A 183 -17.15 -5.18 -28.78
CA ASN A 183 -18.36 -5.65 -29.44
C ASN A 183 -19.42 -6.17 -28.45
N TYR A 184 -19.06 -6.29 -27.17
CA TYR A 184 -19.91 -6.84 -26.13
C TYR A 184 -20.10 -5.83 -25.00
N GLU A 185 -21.23 -5.90 -24.31
CA GLU A 185 -21.46 -5.07 -23.13
C GLU A 185 -20.66 -5.65 -21.96
N ILE A 186 -19.62 -4.94 -21.52
CA ILE A 186 -18.77 -5.37 -20.40
C ILE A 186 -19.48 -5.05 -19.08
N GLU A 187 -20.07 -6.05 -18.45
CA GLU A 187 -20.69 -5.96 -17.13
C GLU A 187 -19.65 -5.82 -16.02
N LEU A 188 -18.51 -6.50 -16.15
CA LEU A 188 -17.46 -6.52 -15.14
C LEU A 188 -16.08 -6.69 -15.79
N LEU A 189 -15.15 -5.81 -15.41
CA LEU A 189 -13.74 -5.91 -15.72
C LEU A 189 -12.94 -5.84 -14.42
N LEU A 190 -12.26 -6.91 -14.07
CA LEU A 190 -11.37 -6.97 -12.92
C LEU A 190 -9.95 -7.29 -13.39
N THR A 191 -8.97 -6.53 -12.89
CA THR A 191 -7.55 -6.81 -13.07
C THR A 191 -6.85 -6.71 -11.72
N TYR A 192 -5.97 -7.68 -11.44
CA TYR A 192 -5.28 -7.83 -10.16
C TYR A 192 -3.96 -8.60 -10.36
N PRO A 193 -2.95 -8.38 -9.50
CA PRO A 193 -1.67 -9.07 -9.65
C PRO A 193 -1.84 -10.57 -9.44
N ASN A 194 -1.21 -11.39 -10.29
CA ASN A 194 -1.25 -12.84 -10.17
C ASN A 194 -0.44 -13.27 -8.94
N SER A 195 -1.08 -13.98 -8.01
CA SER A 195 -0.43 -14.48 -6.79
C SER A 195 0.56 -15.62 -7.06
N ASN A 196 0.40 -16.33 -8.18
CA ASN A 196 1.14 -17.56 -8.48
C ASN A 196 2.33 -17.29 -9.41
N ASP A 197 2.23 -16.31 -10.30
CA ASP A 197 3.28 -15.97 -11.26
C ASP A 197 3.72 -14.50 -11.06
N PHE A 198 4.92 -14.33 -10.50
CA PHE A 198 5.52 -13.00 -10.36
C PHE A 198 5.66 -12.32 -11.72
N GLY A 199 5.22 -11.07 -11.81
CA GLY A 199 5.31 -10.30 -13.05
C GLY A 199 4.16 -10.53 -14.04
N GLU A 200 3.05 -11.14 -13.59
CA GLU A 200 1.81 -11.24 -14.37
C GLU A 200 0.63 -10.56 -13.68
N TRP A 201 -0.22 -9.91 -14.47
CA TRP A 201 -1.59 -9.58 -14.13
C TRP A 201 -2.49 -10.79 -14.37
N SER A 202 -3.45 -11.01 -13.50
CA SER A 202 -4.65 -11.80 -13.78
C SER A 202 -5.80 -10.87 -14.10
N PHE A 203 -6.71 -11.33 -14.96
CA PHE A 203 -7.91 -10.57 -15.27
C PHE A 203 -9.13 -11.47 -15.40
N GLN A 204 -10.29 -10.85 -15.20
CA GLN A 204 -11.60 -11.43 -15.43
C GLN A 204 -12.46 -10.41 -16.18
N VAL A 205 -12.98 -10.81 -17.33
CA VAL A 205 -13.96 -10.04 -18.11
C VAL A 205 -15.26 -10.83 -18.11
N ARG A 206 -16.34 -10.18 -17.68
CA ARG A 206 -17.71 -10.68 -17.84
C ARG A 206 -18.42 -9.77 -18.81
N THR A 207 -18.93 -10.34 -19.87
CA THR A 207 -19.81 -9.68 -20.82
C THR A 207 -21.22 -10.25 -20.67
N ASN A 208 -22.15 -9.73 -21.45
CA ASN A 208 -23.49 -10.28 -21.62
C ASN A 208 -23.50 -11.69 -22.26
N GLU A 209 -22.42 -12.12 -22.92
CA GLU A 209 -22.37 -13.40 -23.64
C GLU A 209 -21.41 -14.42 -23.02
N PHE A 210 -20.31 -13.98 -22.43
CA PHE A 210 -19.27 -14.89 -21.94
C PHE A 210 -18.50 -14.36 -20.75
N TRP A 211 -17.82 -15.30 -20.11
CA TRP A 211 -16.93 -15.07 -18.99
C TRP A 211 -15.51 -15.54 -19.32
N VAL A 212 -14.60 -14.58 -19.43
CA VAL A 212 -13.21 -14.84 -19.79
C VAL A 212 -12.31 -14.59 -18.57
N ARG A 213 -11.44 -15.55 -18.29
CA ARG A 213 -10.34 -15.40 -17.33
C ARG A 213 -9.01 -15.61 -18.04
N GLY A 214 -8.01 -14.82 -17.68
CA GLY A 214 -6.70 -14.92 -18.27
C GLY A 214 -5.60 -14.24 -17.47
N SER A 215 -4.42 -14.20 -18.05
CA SER A 215 -3.29 -13.45 -17.53
C SER A 215 -2.61 -12.60 -18.62
N SER A 216 -1.91 -11.57 -18.20
CA SER A 216 -1.04 -10.76 -19.05
C SER A 216 0.26 -10.48 -18.34
N SER A 217 1.39 -10.47 -19.04
CA SER A 217 2.63 -10.03 -18.43
C SER A 217 2.54 -8.55 -18.05
N ILE A 218 3.15 -8.16 -16.93
CA ILE A 218 3.30 -6.75 -16.53
C ILE A 218 4.23 -6.01 -17.51
N TYR A 219 5.22 -6.72 -18.07
CA TYR A 219 6.28 -6.14 -18.90
C TYR A 219 6.03 -6.24 -20.40
N LYS A 220 5.05 -7.05 -20.84
CA LYS A 220 4.75 -7.30 -22.25
C LYS A 220 3.25 -7.30 -22.49
N SER A 221 2.82 -6.70 -23.61
CA SER A 221 1.42 -6.55 -24.01
C SER A 221 0.82 -7.84 -24.62
N GLY A 222 0.89 -8.96 -23.89
CA GLY A 222 0.38 -10.25 -24.35
C GLY A 222 -0.70 -10.81 -23.43
N ILE A 223 -1.92 -10.97 -23.96
CA ILE A 223 -3.04 -11.59 -23.24
C ILE A 223 -3.05 -13.11 -23.47
N ARG A 224 -3.08 -13.88 -22.39
CA ARG A 224 -3.25 -15.34 -22.39
C ARG A 224 -4.61 -15.68 -21.78
N ILE A 225 -5.51 -16.24 -22.58
CA ILE A 225 -6.81 -16.72 -22.09
C ILE A 225 -6.59 -18.09 -21.43
N LYS A 226 -7.05 -18.24 -20.19
CA LYS A 226 -6.97 -19.50 -19.42
C LYS A 226 -8.30 -20.27 -19.47
N SER A 227 -9.43 -19.57 -19.48
CA SER A 227 -10.74 -20.18 -19.59
C SER A 227 -11.77 -19.20 -20.17
N GLU A 228 -12.71 -19.75 -20.91
CA GLU A 228 -13.86 -19.05 -21.49
C GLU A 228 -15.09 -19.93 -21.27
N ARG A 229 -16.21 -19.31 -20.90
CA ARG A 229 -17.51 -19.97 -20.67
C ARG A 229 -18.63 -19.05 -21.14
N ASP A 230 -19.70 -19.62 -21.64
CA ASP A 230 -20.89 -18.86 -22.01
C ASP A 230 -21.60 -18.36 -20.74
N ALA A 231 -22.25 -17.20 -20.82
CA ALA A 231 -22.94 -16.59 -19.68
C ALA A 231 -24.13 -17.43 -19.18
N ASP A 232 -24.67 -18.30 -20.03
CA ASP A 232 -25.84 -19.15 -19.77
C ASP A 232 -25.49 -20.59 -19.31
N SER A 233 -24.20 -20.92 -19.15
CA SER A 233 -23.70 -22.27 -18.82
C SER A 233 -22.97 -22.35 -17.47
#